data_AF-A0A1Q3CRB3-F1
#
_entry.id   AF-A0A1Q3CRB3-F1
#
_cell.length_a   1.000
_cell.length_b   1.000
_cell.length_c   1.000
_cell.angle_alpha   90.00
_cell.angle_beta   90.00
_cell.angle_gamma   90.00
#
_symmetry.space_group_name_H-M   'P 1'
#
loop_
_entity.id
_entity.type
_entity.pdbx_description
1 polymer ?
#
loop_
_entity_poly.entity_id
_entity_poly.type
_entity_poly.pdbx_seq_one_letter_code
_entity_poly.pdbx_strand_id
1 'polypeptide(L)'
;MWRTFELKKATYLLEKEEVMWKHRSRALWLKEGDRNTKFFHSKASQRRRRNQISGIRTEMGMWSTYKQLIESTLVHFFQISFTSCNSMGLESVLDLVEPQVTTSINEELCRGL
;
A
#
# COMPACT_ATOMS: atom_id res chain seq x y z
N MET A 1 29.77 27.81 18.79
CA MET A 1 28.63 27.04 19.34
C MET A 1 27.36 27.10 18.48
N TRP A 2 26.91 28.27 17.99
CA TRP A 2 25.73 28.35 17.12
C TRP A 2 25.92 27.68 15.74
N ARG A 3 27.05 27.93 15.09
CA ARG A 3 27.37 27.39 13.76
C ARG A 3 27.39 25.86 13.71
N THR A 4 27.82 25.22 14.80
CA THR A 4 27.82 23.76 14.96
C THR A 4 26.42 23.18 15.17
N PHE A 5 25.52 23.96 15.77
CA PHE A 5 24.13 23.55 15.95
C PHE A 5 23.36 23.59 14.63
N GLU A 6 23.54 24.66 13.84
CA GLU A 6 22.97 24.77 12.49
C GLU A 6 23.48 23.69 11.54
N LEU A 7 24.78 23.39 11.57
CA LEU A 7 25.34 22.30 10.77
C LEU A 7 24.75 20.94 11.16
N LYS A 8 24.63 20.64 12.46
CA LYS A 8 24.00 19.40 12.94
C LYS A 8 22.52 19.30 12.54
N LYS A 9 21.80 20.42 12.56
CA LYS A 9 20.39 20.49 12.12
C LYS A 9 20.27 20.24 10.62
N ALA A 10 21.14 20.83 9.81
CA ALA A 10 21.17 20.63 8.36
C ALA A 10 21.49 19.17 8.00
N THR A 11 22.49 18.56 8.64
CA THR A 11 22.83 17.15 8.38
C THR A 11 21.70 16.20 8.77
N TYR A 12 21.05 16.45 9.92
CA TYR A 12 19.91 15.66 10.38
C TYR A 12 18.73 15.70 9.40
N LEU A 13 18.42 16.87 8.84
CA LEU A 13 17.35 17.02 7.86
C LEU A 13 17.66 16.27 6.56
N LEU A 14 18.91 16.33 6.10
CA LEU A 14 19.37 15.61 4.91
C LEU A 14 19.27 14.09 5.08
N GLU A 15 19.67 13.57 6.25
CA GLU A 15 19.53 12.14 6.57
C GLU A 15 18.07 11.68 6.56
N LYS A 16 17.17 12.48 7.13
CA LYS A 16 15.72 12.18 7.09
C LYS A 16 15.18 12.17 5.67
N GLU A 17 15.60 13.12 4.84
CA GLU A 17 15.17 13.19 3.46
C GLU A 17 15.65 11.97 2.65
N GLU A 18 16.91 11.57 2.85
CA GLU A 18 17.51 10.39 2.22
C GLU A 18 16.71 9.12 2.56
N VAL A 19 16.41 8.90 3.84
CA VAL A 19 15.61 7.77 4.30
C VAL A 19 14.22 7.78 3.64
N MET A 20 13.56 8.93 3.60
CA MET A 20 12.26 9.08 2.94
C MET A 20 12.34 8.69 1.46
N TRP A 21 13.33 9.19 0.71
CA TRP A 21 13.46 8.90 -0.72
C TRP A 21 13.86 7.45 -0.99
N LYS A 22 14.68 6.85 -0.14
CA LYS A 22 15.01 5.42 -0.17
C LYS A 22 13.73 4.58 -0.08
N HIS A 23 12.89 4.83 0.92
CA HIS A 23 11.60 4.14 1.07
C HIS A 23 10.68 4.35 -0.15
N ARG A 24 10.54 5.57 -0.64
CA ARG A 24 9.67 5.89 -1.80
C ARG A 24 10.15 5.27 -3.10
N SER A 25 11.47 5.10 -3.28
CA SER A 25 12.04 4.54 -4.50
C SER A 25 11.82 3.03 -4.64
N ARG A 26 11.62 2.29 -3.54
CA ARG A 26 11.58 0.80 -3.48
C ARG A 26 12.71 0.14 -4.29
N ALA A 27 13.89 0.74 -4.33
CA ALA A 27 15.06 0.14 -4.95
C ALA A 27 15.67 -0.88 -3.97
N LEU A 28 15.54 -2.18 -4.25
CA LEU A 28 16.28 -3.21 -3.53
C LEU A 28 17.76 -3.09 -3.90
N TRP A 29 18.58 -2.68 -2.93
CA TRP A 29 20.03 -2.75 -2.90
C TRP A 29 20.78 -2.05 -4.05
N LEU A 30 21.19 -0.81 -3.79
CA LEU A 30 22.43 -0.27 -4.36
C LEU A 30 23.47 -0.27 -3.25
N LYS A 31 24.46 -1.14 -3.43
CA LYS A 31 25.67 -1.25 -2.61
C LYS A 31 26.46 0.06 -2.83
N GLU A 32 26.90 0.68 -1.74
CA GLU A 32 27.85 1.80 -1.70
C GLU A 32 27.35 3.18 -2.17
N GLY A 33 27.19 4.08 -1.19
CA GLY A 33 27.65 5.48 -1.22
C GLY A 33 27.28 6.36 -2.41
N ASP A 34 26.21 7.16 -2.25
CA ASP A 34 26.32 8.62 -2.16
C ASP A 34 24.99 9.20 -1.62
N ARG A 35 25.07 10.23 -0.78
CA ARG A 35 23.94 10.85 -0.09
C ARG A 35 22.92 11.35 -1.11
N ASN A 36 21.66 10.96 -0.95
CA ASN A 36 20.52 11.54 -1.66
C ASN A 36 20.74 11.68 -3.20
N THR A 37 21.29 10.65 -3.85
CA THR A 37 21.64 10.76 -5.28
C THR A 37 20.42 11.14 -6.13
N LYS A 38 20.66 11.96 -7.16
CA LYS A 38 19.68 12.29 -8.21
C LYS A 38 18.97 11.05 -8.74
N PHE A 39 19.61 9.88 -8.69
CA PHE A 39 19.02 8.59 -9.04
C PHE A 39 17.79 8.24 -8.18
N PHE A 40 17.87 8.31 -6.84
CA PHE A 40 16.73 7.99 -5.97
C PHE A 40 15.57 8.96 -6.17
N HIS A 41 15.86 10.26 -6.26
CA HIS A 41 14.85 11.28 -6.58
C HIS A 41 14.20 11.01 -7.94
N SER A 42 14.99 10.70 -8.96
CA SER A 42 14.49 10.39 -10.30
C SER A 42 13.62 9.13 -10.30
N LYS A 43 14.06 8.05 -9.65
CA LYS A 43 13.29 6.80 -9.54
C LYS A 43 11.99 6.97 -8.77
N ALA A 44 12.02 7.68 -7.64
CA ALA A 44 10.81 7.98 -6.88
C ALA A 44 9.85 8.87 -7.69
N SER A 45 10.37 9.87 -8.40
CA SER A 45 9.58 10.76 -9.27
C SER A 45 9.00 10.02 -10.48
N GLN A 46 9.74 9.09 -11.07
CA GLN A 46 9.25 8.22 -12.14
C GLN A 46 8.12 7.32 -11.64
N ARG A 47 8.29 6.69 -10.48
CA ARG A 47 7.23 5.89 -9.83
C ARG A 47 5.99 6.72 -9.51
N ARG A 48 6.19 7.92 -8.97
CA ARG A 48 5.08 8.85 -8.68
C ARG A 48 4.30 9.20 -9.95
N ARG A 49 5.00 9.54 -11.04
CA ARG A 49 4.38 9.84 -12.35
C ARG A 49 3.61 8.64 -12.90
N ARG A 50 4.22 7.44 -12.86
CA ARG A 50 3.58 6.22 -13.36
C ARG A 50 2.35 5.80 -12.55
N ASN A 51 2.39 6.00 -11.23
CA ASN A 51 1.31 5.58 -10.33
C ASN A 51 0.29 6.69 -10.06
N GLN A 52 0.43 7.85 -10.71
CA GLN A 52 -0.53 8.93 -10.56
C GLN A 52 -1.81 8.55 -11.30
N ILE A 53 -2.92 8.46 -10.57
CA ILE A 53 -4.24 8.31 -11.16
C ILE A 53 -4.68 9.69 -11.66
N SER A 54 -4.61 9.90 -12.98
CA SER A 54 -5.01 11.15 -13.63
C SER A 54 -6.53 11.24 -13.87
N GLY A 55 -7.20 10.09 -13.89
CA GLY A 55 -8.63 9.95 -14.07
C GLY A 55 -9.07 8.52 -13.89
N ILE A 56 -10.38 8.32 -13.78
CA ILE A 56 -11.02 7.02 -13.69
C ILE A 56 -12.22 6.98 -14.63
N ARG A 57 -12.56 5.78 -15.08
CA ARG A 57 -13.83 5.52 -15.77
C ARG A 57 -14.87 5.15 -14.73
N THR A 58 -15.98 5.87 -14.68
CA THR A 58 -17.11 5.57 -13.79
C THR A 58 -17.87 4.34 -14.28
N GLU A 59 -18.74 3.80 -13.44
CA GLU A 59 -19.61 2.65 -13.78
C GLU A 59 -20.54 2.95 -14.96
N MET A 60 -20.92 4.23 -15.14
CA MET A 60 -21.67 4.70 -16.30
C MET A 60 -20.82 4.77 -17.59
N GLY A 61 -19.56 4.33 -17.53
CA GLY A 61 -18.64 4.34 -18.66
C GLY A 61 -18.02 5.70 -18.98
N MET A 62 -18.28 6.75 -18.18
CA MET A 62 -17.78 8.11 -18.40
C MET A 62 -16.39 8.30 -17.81
N TRP A 63 -15.51 8.99 -18.53
CA TRP A 63 -14.19 9.35 -18.01
C TRP A 63 -14.27 10.59 -17.12
N SER A 64 -13.66 10.55 -15.95
CA SER A 64 -13.61 11.66 -15.02
C SER A 64 -12.20 11.88 -14.47
N THR A 65 -11.82 13.15 -14.35
CA THR A 65 -10.57 13.60 -13.73
C THR A 65 -10.81 14.34 -12.41
N TYR A 66 -12.08 14.51 -12.01
CA TYR A 66 -12.45 15.20 -10.77
C TYR A 66 -12.09 14.35 -9.56
N LYS A 67 -11.27 14.90 -8.66
CA LYS A 67 -10.72 14.18 -7.51
C LYS A 67 -11.80 13.55 -6.63
N GLN A 68 -12.87 14.30 -6.34
CA GLN A 68 -13.99 13.83 -5.52
C GLN A 68 -14.67 12.62 -6.14
N LEU A 69 -14.83 12.62 -7.47
CA LEU A 69 -15.46 11.52 -8.20
C LEU A 69 -14.55 10.31 -8.30
N ILE A 70 -13.23 10.51 -8.45
CA ILE A 70 -12.25 9.41 -8.42
C ILE A 70 -12.30 8.71 -7.05
N GLU A 71 -12.29 9.49 -5.97
CA GLU A 71 -12.34 8.98 -4.61
C GLU A 71 -13.63 8.18 -4.35
N SER A 72 -14.80 8.75 -4.66
CA SER A 72 -16.08 8.06 -4.46
C SER A 72 -16.20 6.78 -5.29
N THR A 73 -15.74 6.81 -6.56
CA THR A 73 -15.77 5.65 -7.46
C THR A 73 -14.89 4.52 -6.91
N LEU A 74 -13.68 4.84 -6.42
CA LEU A 74 -12.79 3.83 -5.84
C LEU A 74 -13.35 3.22 -4.56
N VAL A 75 -13.89 4.06 -3.66
CA VAL A 75 -14.50 3.59 -2.41
C VAL A 75 -15.68 2.66 -2.71
N HIS A 76 -16.58 3.07 -3.60
CA HIS A 76 -17.75 2.28 -4.01
C HIS A 76 -17.34 0.94 -4.63
N PHE A 77 -16.39 0.96 -5.56
CA PHE A 77 -15.87 -0.25 -6.22
C PHE A 77 -15.35 -1.28 -5.20
N PHE A 78 -14.52 -0.85 -4.24
CA PHE A 78 -13.97 -1.76 -3.25
C PHE A 78 -15.00 -2.18 -2.21
N GLN A 79 -15.92 -1.30 -1.81
CA GLN A 79 -17.04 -1.67 -0.94
C GLN A 79 -17.84 -2.82 -1.55
N ILE A 80 -18.24 -2.70 -2.83
CA ILE A 80 -18.92 -3.78 -3.53
C ILE A 80 -18.02 -5.01 -3.61
N SER A 81 -16.78 -4.89 -4.08
CA SER A 81 -15.89 -6.06 -4.29
C SER A 81 -15.61 -6.85 -3.01
N PHE A 82 -15.50 -6.18 -1.86
CA PHE A 82 -15.27 -6.83 -0.56
C PHE A 82 -16.56 -7.24 0.16
N THR A 83 -17.70 -6.70 -0.23
CA THR A 83 -19.02 -7.04 0.35
C THR A 83 -19.79 -8.03 -0.51
N SER A 84 -19.45 -8.13 -1.80
CA SER A 84 -19.96 -9.13 -2.74
C SER A 84 -19.31 -10.48 -2.42
N CYS A 85 -19.66 -11.02 -1.25
CA CYS A 85 -19.58 -12.45 -1.02
C CYS A 85 -20.64 -13.10 -1.90
N ASN A 86 -20.26 -13.47 -3.12
CA ASN A 86 -21.02 -14.54 -3.77
C ASN A 86 -20.59 -15.85 -3.12
N SER A 87 -21.12 -16.12 -1.91
CA SER A 87 -20.99 -17.42 -1.25
C SER A 87 -21.82 -18.50 -1.94
N MET A 88 -22.50 -18.19 -3.05
CA MET A 88 -23.23 -19.21 -3.82
C MET A 88 -22.23 -20.22 -4.40
N GLY A 89 -22.08 -21.35 -3.71
CA GLY A 89 -21.31 -22.51 -4.14
C GLY A 89 -20.10 -22.85 -3.28
N LEU A 90 -19.69 -22.01 -2.32
CA LEU A 90 -18.58 -22.38 -1.43
C LEU A 90 -19.01 -23.47 -0.43
N GLU A 91 -20.24 -23.41 0.06
CA GLU A 91 -20.77 -24.39 1.02
C GLU A 91 -20.70 -25.82 0.47
N SER A 92 -21.13 -26.03 -0.77
CA SER A 92 -21.06 -27.34 -1.45
C SER A 92 -19.62 -27.82 -1.68
N VAL A 93 -18.64 -26.92 -1.74
CA VAL A 93 -17.22 -27.28 -1.86
C VAL A 93 -16.63 -27.62 -0.51
N LEU A 94 -17.06 -26.93 0.56
CA LEU A 94 -16.66 -27.21 1.93
C LEU A 94 -17.20 -28.56 2.41
N ASP A 95 -18.39 -28.96 1.96
CA ASP A 95 -18.98 -30.28 2.23
C ASP A 95 -18.16 -31.45 1.64
N LEU A 96 -17.36 -31.21 0.60
CA LEU A 96 -16.49 -32.21 -0.02
C LEU A 96 -15.16 -32.40 0.74
N VAL A 97 -14.83 -31.49 1.66
CA VAL A 97 -13.58 -31.54 2.41
C VAL A 97 -13.87 -32.13 3.78
N GLU A 98 -13.23 -33.26 4.11
CA GLU A 98 -13.33 -33.81 5.45
C GLU A 98 -12.77 -32.82 6.48
N PRO A 99 -13.56 -32.43 7.50
CA PRO A 99 -13.12 -31.47 8.50
C PRO A 99 -11.99 -32.07 9.34
N GLN A 100 -10.78 -31.54 9.16
CA GLN A 100 -9.58 -31.91 9.92
C GLN A 100 -9.57 -31.34 11.34
N VAL A 101 -10.24 -30.21 11.55
CA VAL A 101 -10.37 -29.58 12.86
C VAL A 101 -11.72 -29.97 13.44
N THR A 102 -11.70 -30.88 14.41
CA THR A 102 -12.91 -31.29 15.11
C THR A 102 -13.41 -30.18 16.03
N THR A 103 -14.70 -30.22 16.38
CA THR A 103 -15.33 -29.25 17.28
C THR A 103 -14.56 -29.11 18.60
N SER A 104 -14.05 -30.23 19.14
CA SER A 104 -13.22 -30.24 20.34
C SER A 104 -11.91 -29.47 20.19
N ILE A 105 -11.25 -29.56 19.03
CA ILE A 105 -9.99 -28.83 18.76
C ILE A 105 -10.28 -27.33 18.64
N ASN A 106 -11.38 -26.95 17.99
CA ASN A 106 -11.80 -25.55 17.89
C ASN A 106 -12.14 -24.96 19.27
N GLU A 107 -12.85 -25.70 20.12
CA GLU A 107 -13.14 -25.26 21.49
C GLU A 107 -11.87 -25.06 22.31
N GLU A 108 -10.85 -25.90 22.11
CA GLU A 108 -9.57 -25.77 22.81
C GLU A 108 -8.75 -24.58 22.29
N LEU A 109 -8.73 -24.34 20.97
CA LEU A 109 -8.06 -23.20 20.34
C LEU A 109 -8.70 -21.86 20.71
N CYS A 110 -10.03 -21.82 20.85
CA CYS A 110 -10.77 -20.60 21.18
C CYS A 110 -10.78 -20.25 22.68
N ARG A 111 -10.30 -21.14 23.57
CA ARG A 111 -10.19 -20.84 25.01
C ARG A 111 -9.03 -19.89 25.36
N GLY A 112 -8.08 -19.68 24.43
CA GLY A 112 -6.91 -18.82 24.62
C GLY A 112 -7.05 -17.39 24.10
N LEU A 113 -8.23 -17.02 23.57
CA LEU A 113 -8.62 -15.67 23.17
C LEU A 113 -9.57 -15.06 24.21
#